data_AF-A0A1Q5JA37-F1
#
_entry.id   AF-A0A1Q5JA37-F1
#
_cell.length_a   1.000
_cell.length_b   1.000
_cell.length_c   1.000
_cell.angle_alpha   90.00
_cell.angle_beta   90.00
_cell.angle_gamma   90.00
#
_symmetry.space_group_name_H-M   'P 1'
#
loop_
_entity.id
_entity.type
_entity.pdbx_description
1 polymer ?
#
loop_
_entity_poly.entity_id
_entity_poly.type
_entity_poly.pdbx_seq_one_letter_code
_entity_poly.pdbx_strand_id
1 'polypeptide(L)'
;MSSSGIPRGGPPLTEREAEDLLRCICFKTGPPRTVGVELEWLVHELRDPRVPVPPPRLAAALDDVRSVPLVSSLTFEPGGQLELSSLPAGSLTECLDALAADLRAVRSVLGSHGLTLSGYGVDPWHSPRGRMLHEPRYDAMEAALDRTGPAGRAMMCESASVQICLDAGVEEPGPLGYHRRWQLAHLVGAVLVAAFANSPLHGGRRTGWRSTRQALWTNLDPLRTLAPSPDGEPRAEWAAHVLDTPVMCVRADEGPWEVPEGLTFRDWLRTGLPRPADAEDLRYHMTTLFPPVRPRGHLELRMVDAQPGRDGWMVPVAVTTAVFDDPEAAERVYRAVKPLAERAGAGPAPRNPLWLAAARDGLADPELHAAARAVFSAALEALPRIGAGEELRQAVAAFHERYVIPGSCPADDFEVVAS
;
A
#
# COMPACT_ATOMS: atom_id res chain seq x y z
N MET A 1 15.33 -12.77 1.18
CA MET A 1 15.37 -14.22 0.87
C MET A 1 14.63 -14.44 -0.43
N SER A 2 15.21 -15.17 -1.39
CA SER A 2 14.50 -15.56 -2.61
C SER A 2 13.24 -16.34 -2.24
N SER A 3 12.05 -15.85 -2.60
CA SER A 3 10.78 -16.48 -2.19
C SER A 3 10.40 -17.71 -3.02
N SER A 4 11.32 -18.28 -3.80
CA SER A 4 11.03 -19.41 -4.70
C SER A 4 11.39 -20.80 -4.14
N GLY A 5 11.70 -20.92 -2.85
CA GLY A 5 12.17 -22.18 -2.25
C GLY A 5 11.10 -23.26 -1.97
N ILE A 6 9.85 -23.10 -2.41
CA ILE A 6 8.81 -24.11 -2.20
C ILE A 6 8.77 -25.05 -3.42
N PRO A 7 8.88 -26.39 -3.24
CA PRO A 7 8.79 -27.35 -4.33
C PRO A 7 7.44 -27.26 -5.03
N ARG A 8 7.46 -27.13 -6.35
CA ARG A 8 6.25 -27.16 -7.19
C ARG A 8 5.69 -28.56 -7.32
N GLY A 9 4.39 -28.67 -7.57
CA GLY A 9 3.73 -29.93 -7.84
C GLY A 9 2.67 -30.31 -6.80
N GLY A 10 1.91 -29.32 -6.32
CA GLY A 10 0.67 -29.61 -5.61
C GLY A 10 -0.34 -30.29 -6.55
N PRO A 11 -1.37 -30.98 -6.00
CA PRO A 11 -2.46 -31.48 -6.83
C PRO A 11 -3.12 -30.33 -7.59
N PRO A 12 -3.62 -30.57 -8.83
CA PRO A 12 -4.41 -29.59 -9.56
C PRO A 12 -5.56 -29.06 -8.70
N LEU A 13 -5.74 -27.75 -8.73
CA LEU A 13 -6.79 -27.07 -7.98
C LEU A 13 -8.06 -26.97 -8.83
N THR A 14 -9.21 -27.31 -8.27
CA THR A 14 -10.51 -27.02 -8.89
C THR A 14 -10.97 -25.59 -8.56
N GLU A 15 -11.88 -25.04 -9.37
CA GLU A 15 -12.49 -23.73 -9.10
C GLU A 15 -13.15 -23.65 -7.72
N ARG A 16 -13.85 -24.70 -7.30
CA ARG A 16 -14.48 -24.76 -5.98
C ARG A 16 -13.44 -24.72 -4.85
N GLU A 17 -12.37 -25.52 -4.96
CA GLU A 17 -11.30 -25.53 -3.96
C GLU A 17 -10.56 -24.19 -3.91
N ALA A 18 -10.38 -23.53 -5.05
CA ALA A 18 -9.81 -22.18 -5.12
C ALA A 18 -10.68 -21.16 -4.39
N GLU A 19 -11.99 -21.16 -4.63
CA GLU A 19 -12.92 -20.28 -3.92
C GLU A 19 -12.93 -20.55 -2.41
N ASP A 20 -12.99 -21.83 -2.00
CA ASP A 20 -12.99 -22.21 -0.59
C ASP A 20 -11.68 -21.78 0.11
N LEU A 21 -10.53 -21.93 -0.57
CA LEU A 21 -9.25 -21.46 -0.07
C LEU A 21 -9.25 -19.93 0.11
N LEU A 22 -9.71 -19.18 -0.89
CA LEU A 22 -9.76 -17.71 -0.84
C LEU A 22 -10.66 -17.21 0.30
N ARG A 23 -11.84 -17.80 0.47
CA ARG A 23 -12.77 -17.47 1.56
C ARG A 23 -12.17 -17.75 2.94
N CYS A 24 -11.33 -18.79 3.05
CA CYS A 24 -10.69 -19.19 4.31
C CYS A 24 -9.48 -18.34 4.68
N ILE A 25 -8.58 -18.05 3.72
CA ILE A 25 -7.27 -17.46 4.05
C ILE A 25 -7.25 -15.93 4.02
N CYS A 26 -8.15 -15.29 3.28
CA CYS A 26 -8.09 -13.84 3.05
C CYS A 26 -8.73 -13.04 4.19
N PHE A 27 -9.70 -13.61 4.89
CA PHE A 27 -10.39 -12.98 6.02
C PHE A 27 -10.33 -13.90 7.24
N LYS A 28 -9.17 -13.90 7.93
CA LYS A 28 -9.03 -14.60 9.19
C LYS A 28 -9.68 -13.75 10.28
N THR A 29 -10.74 -14.27 10.87
CA THR A 29 -11.52 -13.55 11.85
C THR A 29 -11.03 -13.82 13.26
N GLY A 30 -11.08 -12.79 14.09
CA GLY A 30 -10.60 -12.79 15.47
C GLY A 30 -10.65 -11.37 16.04
N PRO A 31 -10.57 -11.21 17.37
CA PRO A 31 -10.51 -9.89 17.97
C PRO A 31 -9.32 -9.11 17.41
N PRO A 32 -9.51 -7.87 16.91
CA PRO A 32 -8.40 -7.02 16.48
C PRO A 32 -7.44 -6.78 17.64
N ARG A 33 -6.21 -7.24 17.48
CA ARG A 33 -5.15 -7.20 18.50
C ARG A 33 -3.79 -6.88 17.92
N THR A 34 -3.65 -6.97 16.60
CA THR A 34 -2.37 -6.85 15.94
C THR A 34 -2.36 -5.77 14.87
N VAL A 35 -1.22 -5.12 14.78
CA VAL A 35 -0.90 -4.14 13.76
C VAL A 35 0.45 -4.48 13.15
N GLY A 36 0.53 -4.37 11.83
CA GLY A 36 1.75 -4.45 11.05
C GLY A 36 1.86 -3.27 10.10
N VAL A 37 3.07 -2.98 9.64
CA VAL A 37 3.34 -1.89 8.71
C VAL A 37 4.37 -2.35 7.68
N GLU A 38 4.12 -2.03 6.41
CA GLU A 38 5.14 -2.11 5.36
C GLU A 38 5.52 -0.68 4.95
N LEU A 39 6.80 -0.35 4.99
CA LEU A 39 7.33 0.96 4.65
C LEU A 39 8.28 0.86 3.47
N GLU A 40 7.99 1.59 2.41
CA GLU A 40 8.92 1.76 1.29
C GLU A 40 9.56 3.15 1.36
N TRP A 41 10.81 3.24 0.95
CA TRP A 41 11.57 4.48 0.91
C TRP A 41 12.39 4.60 -0.37
N LEU A 42 12.39 5.80 -0.94
CA LEU A 42 13.35 6.16 -1.99
C LEU A 42 14.73 6.35 -1.37
N VAL A 43 15.76 5.86 -2.05
CA VAL A 43 17.16 6.05 -1.65
C VAL A 43 17.77 7.18 -2.47
N HIS A 44 18.14 8.27 -1.82
CA HIS A 44 18.69 9.47 -2.44
C HIS A 44 20.08 9.81 -1.92
N GLU A 45 20.78 10.66 -2.67
CA GLU A 45 22.00 11.32 -2.22
C GLU A 45 21.74 12.13 -0.94
N LEU A 46 22.55 11.92 0.10
CA LEU A 46 22.34 12.51 1.42
C LEU A 46 22.42 14.04 1.41
N ARG A 47 23.28 14.62 0.55
CA ARG A 47 23.55 16.06 0.53
C ARG A 47 22.62 16.83 -0.40
N ASP A 48 22.30 16.26 -1.56
CA ASP A 48 21.38 16.84 -2.52
C ASP A 48 20.60 15.72 -3.21
N PRO A 49 19.32 15.51 -2.86
CA PRO A 49 18.55 14.40 -3.37
C PRO A 49 18.19 14.52 -4.85
N ARG A 50 18.55 15.63 -5.52
CA ARG A 50 18.43 15.80 -6.98
C ARG A 50 19.59 15.18 -7.75
N VAL A 51 20.66 14.81 -7.07
CA VAL A 51 21.81 14.14 -7.67
C VAL A 51 21.50 12.63 -7.73
N PRO A 52 21.52 12.01 -8.93
CA PRO A 52 21.26 10.59 -9.05
C PRO A 52 22.35 9.77 -8.35
N VAL A 53 21.93 8.74 -7.60
CA VAL A 53 22.86 7.78 -7.00
C VAL A 53 23.38 6.83 -8.08
N PRO A 54 24.71 6.70 -8.28
CA PRO A 54 25.26 5.74 -9.23
C PRO A 54 24.88 4.29 -8.87
N PRO A 55 24.44 3.44 -9.83
CA PRO A 55 23.98 2.08 -9.54
C PRO A 55 24.96 1.20 -8.76
N PRO A 56 26.29 1.20 -9.03
CA PRO A 56 27.23 0.40 -8.25
C PRO A 56 27.31 0.83 -6.78
N ARG A 57 27.16 2.13 -6.50
CA ARG A 57 27.17 2.64 -5.13
C ARG A 57 25.88 2.27 -4.40
N LEU A 58 24.74 2.38 -5.07
CA LEU A 58 23.47 1.94 -4.51
C LEU A 58 23.53 0.44 -4.20
N ALA A 59 23.95 -0.40 -5.16
CA ALA A 59 24.10 -1.84 -4.95
C ALA A 59 24.97 -2.18 -3.74
N ALA A 60 26.16 -1.57 -3.62
CA ALA A 60 27.05 -1.78 -2.48
C ALA A 60 26.39 -1.38 -1.14
N ALA A 61 25.69 -0.24 -1.11
CA ALA A 61 24.98 0.19 0.08
C ALA A 61 23.83 -0.76 0.45
N LEU A 62 23.09 -1.27 -0.54
CA LEU A 62 22.01 -2.24 -0.30
C LEU A 62 22.56 -3.58 0.21
N ASP A 63 23.70 -4.04 -0.30
CA ASP A 63 24.38 -5.25 0.18
C ASP A 63 24.82 -5.12 1.65
N ASP A 64 25.37 -3.97 2.04
CA ASP A 64 25.71 -3.70 3.44
C ASP A 64 24.44 -3.65 4.32
N VAL A 65 23.35 -3.04 3.83
CA VAL A 65 22.07 -3.01 4.55
C VAL A 65 21.50 -4.42 4.74
N ARG A 66 21.67 -5.35 3.79
CA ARG A 66 21.26 -6.76 3.95
C ARG A 66 21.96 -7.48 5.11
N SER A 67 23.14 -7.00 5.51
CA SER A 67 23.89 -7.57 6.64
C SER A 67 23.45 -7.04 8.00
N VAL A 68 22.58 -6.02 8.04
CA VAL A 68 22.10 -5.41 9.27
C VAL A 68 21.15 -6.39 9.98
N PRO A 69 21.35 -6.67 11.28
CA PRO A 69 20.39 -7.46 12.04
C PRO A 69 19.14 -6.61 12.30
N LEU A 70 18.05 -6.95 11.60
CA LEU A 70 16.75 -6.30 11.70
C LEU A 70 15.71 -7.27 12.25
N VAL A 71 14.71 -6.74 12.95
CA VAL A 71 13.53 -7.51 13.35
C VAL A 71 12.57 -7.66 12.17
N SER A 72 12.40 -6.58 11.41
CA SER A 72 11.57 -6.50 10.22
C SER A 72 12.18 -7.28 9.05
N SER A 73 11.32 -7.76 8.15
CA SER A 73 11.77 -8.27 6.86
C SER A 73 12.28 -7.12 6.01
N LEU A 74 13.47 -7.30 5.42
CA LEU A 74 14.07 -6.35 4.49
C LEU A 74 13.98 -6.88 3.06
N THR A 75 13.38 -6.06 2.20
CA THR A 75 13.20 -6.30 0.77
C THR A 75 13.60 -5.05 -0.02
N PHE A 76 13.72 -5.20 -1.33
CA PHE A 76 13.97 -4.08 -2.23
C PHE A 76 12.99 -4.16 -3.39
N GLU A 77 12.43 -3.02 -3.74
CA GLU A 77 11.54 -2.88 -4.89
C GLU A 77 12.34 -2.76 -6.20
N PRO A 78 11.69 -2.94 -7.37
CA PRO A 78 12.39 -3.05 -8.65
C PRO A 78 13.39 -1.93 -8.97
N GLY A 79 13.11 -0.69 -8.57
CA GLY A 79 13.98 0.48 -8.78
C GLY A 79 15.05 0.69 -7.70
N GLY A 80 15.19 -0.24 -6.75
CA GLY A 80 16.10 -0.13 -5.62
C GLY A 80 15.55 0.68 -4.45
N GLN A 81 14.23 0.89 -4.39
CA GLN A 81 13.58 1.40 -3.17
C GLN A 81 13.72 0.37 -2.06
N LEU A 82 13.92 0.83 -0.84
CA LEU A 82 14.07 -0.03 0.33
C LEU A 82 12.71 -0.27 0.95
N GLU A 83 12.38 -1.53 1.25
CA GLU A 83 11.17 -1.91 1.96
C GLU A 83 11.50 -2.59 3.29
N LEU A 84 10.79 -2.18 4.35
CA LEU A 84 10.74 -2.87 5.63
C LEU A 84 9.31 -3.32 5.92
N SER A 85 9.10 -4.62 6.11
CA SER A 85 7.83 -5.19 6.56
C SER A 85 7.97 -5.62 8.03
N SER A 86 7.23 -4.96 8.92
CA SER A 86 7.27 -5.29 10.35
C SER A 86 6.74 -6.70 10.62
N LEU A 87 7.13 -7.27 11.75
CA LEU A 87 6.35 -8.38 12.32
C LEU A 87 4.99 -7.84 12.83
N PRO A 88 3.95 -8.69 12.88
CA PRO A 88 2.71 -8.33 13.57
C PRO A 88 3.00 -8.08 15.05
N ALA A 89 2.68 -6.89 15.55
CA ALA A 89 2.88 -6.51 16.94
C ALA A 89 1.56 -6.51 17.72
N GLY A 90 1.61 -6.73 19.04
CA GLY A 90 0.43 -6.75 19.91
C GLY A 90 -0.08 -5.36 20.31
N SER A 91 0.61 -4.30 19.92
CA SER A 91 0.18 -2.92 20.13
C SER A 91 0.78 -1.97 19.10
N LEU A 92 0.15 -0.80 18.93
CA LEU A 92 0.66 0.29 18.09
C LEU A 92 2.08 0.70 18.50
N THR A 93 2.30 0.96 19.79
CA THR A 93 3.61 1.40 20.30
C THR A 93 4.71 0.38 20.03
N GLU A 94 4.45 -0.92 20.28
CA GLU A 94 5.42 -1.98 20.00
C GLU A 94 5.82 -2.04 18.52
N CYS A 95 4.84 -1.93 17.62
CA CYS A 95 5.09 -1.89 16.18
C CYS A 95 5.98 -0.70 15.79
N LEU A 96 5.61 0.49 16.27
CA LEU A 96 6.32 1.73 15.94
C LEU A 96 7.76 1.72 16.48
N ASP A 97 7.96 1.27 17.71
CA ASP A 97 9.27 1.25 18.37
C ASP A 97 10.23 0.26 17.68
N ALA A 98 9.75 -0.94 17.34
CA ALA A 98 10.53 -1.95 16.65
C ALA A 98 10.97 -1.45 15.26
N LEU A 99 10.03 -0.93 14.47
CA LEU A 99 10.31 -0.46 13.12
C LEU A 99 11.17 0.83 13.12
N ALA A 100 10.98 1.71 14.11
CA ALA A 100 11.85 2.87 14.30
C ALA A 100 13.28 2.47 14.67
N ALA A 101 13.48 1.38 15.43
CA ALA A 101 14.81 0.85 15.73
C ALA A 101 15.50 0.30 14.48
N ASP A 102 14.78 -0.48 13.67
CA ASP A 102 15.28 -0.99 12.40
C ASP A 102 15.65 0.15 11.44
N LEU A 103 14.77 1.15 11.29
CA LEU A 103 15.04 2.34 10.47
C LEU A 103 16.27 3.11 10.95
N ARG A 104 16.53 3.20 12.26
CA ARG A 104 17.77 3.82 12.78
C ARG A 104 19.01 3.07 12.32
N ALA A 105 18.99 1.73 12.40
CA ALA A 105 20.10 0.90 11.97
C ALA A 105 20.35 1.03 10.46
N VAL A 106 19.31 0.93 9.65
CA VAL A 106 19.37 1.11 8.18
C VAL A 106 19.91 2.49 7.81
N ARG A 107 19.38 3.56 8.42
CA ARG A 107 19.84 4.94 8.15
C ARG A 107 21.31 5.15 8.52
N SER A 108 21.79 4.52 9.59
CA SER A 108 23.20 4.59 9.97
C SER A 108 24.12 4.00 8.89
N VAL A 109 23.75 2.84 8.33
CA VAL A 109 24.52 2.21 7.25
C VAL A 109 24.46 3.05 5.98
N LEU A 110 23.27 3.45 5.52
CA LEU A 110 23.12 4.30 4.34
C LEU A 110 23.88 5.63 4.47
N GLY A 111 23.88 6.23 5.66
CA GLY A 111 24.62 7.46 5.94
C GLY A 111 26.13 7.32 5.72
N SER A 112 26.71 6.15 6.01
CA SER A 112 28.13 5.85 5.75
C SER A 112 28.46 5.79 4.24
N HIS A 113 27.46 5.49 3.41
CA HIS A 113 27.53 5.53 1.95
C HIS A 113 27.18 6.91 1.36
N GLY A 114 26.93 7.92 2.20
CA GLY A 114 26.44 9.22 1.76
C GLY A 114 25.04 9.17 1.17
N LEU A 115 24.20 8.23 1.63
CA LEU A 115 22.82 8.04 1.18
C LEU A 115 21.82 8.33 2.30
N THR A 116 20.60 8.67 1.91
CA THR A 116 19.47 8.88 2.82
C THR A 116 18.21 8.20 2.30
N LEU A 117 17.29 7.91 3.22
CA LEU A 117 15.92 7.54 2.90
C LEU A 117 15.06 8.80 2.80
N SER A 118 14.31 8.93 1.71
CA SER A 118 13.42 10.05 1.43
C SER A 118 11.98 9.57 1.29
N GLY A 119 11.06 10.21 2.02
CA GLY A 119 9.64 9.83 2.03
C GLY A 119 8.85 10.68 1.05
N TYR A 120 8.60 10.12 -0.14
CA TYR A 120 7.75 10.68 -1.18
C TYR A 120 6.96 9.57 -1.85
N GLY A 121 5.70 9.83 -2.22
CA GLY A 121 4.87 8.83 -2.91
C GLY A 121 5.44 8.40 -4.26
N VAL A 122 6.10 9.33 -4.96
CA VAL A 122 6.81 9.14 -6.23
C VAL A 122 8.10 9.98 -6.17
N ASP A 123 9.17 9.51 -6.80
CA ASP A 123 10.42 10.25 -6.92
C ASP A 123 10.18 11.60 -7.62
N PRO A 124 10.38 12.72 -6.91
CA PRO A 124 10.06 14.03 -7.45
C PRO A 124 11.07 14.52 -8.50
N TRP A 125 12.26 13.90 -8.59
CA TRP A 125 13.36 14.39 -9.44
C TRP A 125 13.79 13.38 -10.50
N HIS A 126 13.94 12.11 -10.12
CA HIS A 126 14.54 11.10 -10.99
C HIS A 126 13.47 10.30 -11.74
N SER A 127 13.17 10.72 -12.96
CA SER A 127 12.30 9.98 -13.87
C SER A 127 12.72 10.18 -15.34
N PRO A 128 12.69 9.14 -16.19
CA PRO A 128 12.41 7.75 -15.85
C PRO A 128 13.60 7.11 -15.11
N ARG A 129 13.32 6.20 -14.18
CA ARG A 129 14.32 5.39 -13.48
C ARG A 129 14.39 4.00 -14.08
N GLY A 130 15.61 3.53 -14.34
CA GLY A 130 15.85 2.17 -14.77
C GLY A 130 15.64 1.18 -13.64
N ARG A 131 15.15 -0.02 -13.97
CA ARG A 131 15.04 -1.15 -13.05
C ARG A 131 16.42 -1.67 -12.67
N MET A 132 16.58 -2.04 -11.40
CA MET A 132 17.80 -2.65 -10.85
C MET A 132 17.65 -4.17 -10.66
N LEU A 133 16.44 -4.61 -10.33
CA LEU A 133 16.13 -6.00 -10.02
C LEU A 133 15.60 -6.74 -11.26
N HIS A 134 16.26 -7.84 -11.65
CA HIS A 134 15.99 -8.61 -12.87
C HIS A 134 15.59 -10.06 -12.61
N GLU A 135 14.97 -10.33 -11.46
CA GLU A 135 14.35 -11.63 -11.18
C GLU A 135 13.18 -11.89 -12.16
N PRO A 136 12.92 -13.16 -12.55
CA PRO A 136 11.88 -13.50 -13.52
C PRO A 136 10.49 -12.92 -13.21
N ARG A 137 10.17 -12.71 -11.93
CA ARG A 137 8.95 -12.03 -11.47
C ARG A 137 8.84 -10.61 -12.03
N TYR A 138 9.90 -9.83 -11.92
CA TYR A 138 9.89 -8.41 -12.28
C TYR A 138 9.96 -8.23 -13.80
N ASP A 139 10.67 -9.10 -14.52
CA ASP A 139 10.63 -9.14 -15.99
C ASP A 139 9.21 -9.41 -16.50
N ALA A 140 8.55 -10.43 -15.93
CA ALA A 140 7.18 -10.78 -16.30
C ALA A 140 6.17 -9.68 -15.92
N MET A 141 6.37 -9.04 -14.76
CA MET A 141 5.51 -7.94 -14.29
C MET A 141 5.64 -6.71 -15.17
N GLU A 142 6.87 -6.30 -15.52
CA GLU A 142 7.12 -5.19 -16.45
C GLU A 142 6.48 -5.46 -17.81
N ALA A 143 6.72 -6.64 -18.40
CA ALA A 143 6.12 -7.04 -19.66
C ALA A 143 4.57 -7.05 -19.63
N ALA A 144 3.98 -7.50 -18.52
CA ALA A 144 2.53 -7.50 -18.36
C ALA A 144 1.92 -6.10 -18.28
N LEU A 145 2.57 -5.21 -17.51
CA LEU A 145 2.09 -3.86 -17.23
C LEU A 145 2.34 -2.89 -18.40
N ASP A 146 3.41 -3.11 -19.18
CA ASP A 146 3.74 -2.30 -20.36
C ASP A 146 2.63 -2.31 -21.43
N ARG A 147 1.75 -3.32 -21.41
CA ARG A 147 0.56 -3.38 -22.27
C ARG A 147 -0.44 -2.25 -22.02
N THR A 148 -0.52 -1.73 -20.79
CA THR A 148 -1.44 -0.64 -20.44
C THR A 148 -0.79 0.74 -20.62
N GLY A 149 0.54 0.81 -20.58
CA GLY A 149 1.30 2.04 -20.78
C GLY A 149 2.43 2.22 -19.76
N PRO A 150 3.00 3.43 -19.65
CA PRO A 150 4.24 3.66 -18.89
C PRO A 150 4.07 3.65 -17.37
N ALA A 151 2.84 3.68 -16.85
CA ALA A 151 2.56 3.78 -15.41
C ALA A 151 3.11 2.59 -14.61
N GLY A 152 3.19 1.40 -15.23
CA GLY A 152 3.75 0.20 -14.61
C GLY A 152 5.20 0.36 -14.19
N ARG A 153 6.05 0.84 -15.10
CA ARG A 153 7.47 1.05 -14.82
C ARG A 153 7.69 2.12 -13.74
N ALA A 154 6.91 3.21 -13.78
CA ALA A 154 6.97 4.25 -12.75
C ALA A 154 6.51 3.72 -11.37
N MET A 155 5.42 2.95 -11.31
CA MET A 155 4.98 2.30 -10.08
C MET A 155 6.09 1.40 -9.52
N MET A 156 6.68 0.56 -10.36
CA MET A 156 7.74 -0.38 -9.97
C MET A 156 9.03 0.31 -9.49
N CYS A 157 9.46 1.36 -10.19
CA CYS A 157 10.83 1.86 -10.03
C CYS A 157 10.93 3.21 -9.31
N GLU A 158 9.82 3.93 -9.18
CA GLU A 158 9.83 5.34 -8.77
C GLU A 158 8.87 5.64 -7.62
N SER A 159 8.08 4.67 -7.15
CA SER A 159 7.11 4.90 -6.07
C SER A 159 7.54 4.33 -4.72
N ALA A 160 6.96 4.88 -3.65
CA ALA A 160 7.11 4.40 -2.28
C ALA A 160 5.84 4.71 -1.44
N SER A 161 5.52 3.87 -0.46
CA SER A 161 4.29 3.94 0.32
C SER A 161 4.47 3.65 1.82
N VAL A 162 3.42 3.98 2.58
CA VAL A 162 3.15 3.41 3.89
C VAL A 162 1.94 2.48 3.72
N GLN A 163 2.11 1.20 4.02
CA GLN A 163 1.03 0.23 3.97
C GLN A 163 0.70 -0.23 5.40
N ILE A 164 -0.57 -0.13 5.78
CA ILE A 164 -1.03 -0.40 7.15
C ILE A 164 -1.79 -1.73 7.16
N CYS A 165 -1.32 -2.67 7.97
CA CYS A 165 -1.87 -4.01 8.08
C CYS A 165 -2.61 -4.15 9.41
N LEU A 166 -3.93 -4.34 9.36
CA LEU A 166 -4.81 -4.43 10.52
C LEU A 166 -5.63 -5.71 10.48
N ASP A 167 -5.86 -6.34 11.63
CA ASP A 167 -6.73 -7.52 11.71
C ASP A 167 -8.08 -7.31 11.01
N ALA A 168 -8.57 -8.37 10.36
CA ALA A 168 -9.81 -8.30 9.59
C ALA A 168 -11.03 -7.98 10.45
N GLY A 169 -11.04 -8.43 11.70
CA GLY A 169 -12.15 -8.25 12.64
C GLY A 169 -12.78 -9.56 13.07
N VAL A 170 -13.83 -9.46 13.87
CA VAL A 170 -14.60 -10.61 14.35
C VAL A 170 -15.71 -10.99 13.36
N GLU A 171 -16.26 -12.20 13.49
CA GLU A 171 -17.43 -12.63 12.68
C GLU A 171 -18.69 -11.85 13.07
N GLU A 172 -18.81 -11.49 14.35
CA GLU A 172 -19.97 -10.82 14.89
C GLU A 172 -20.18 -9.43 14.24
N PRO A 173 -21.44 -9.02 14.03
CA PRO A 173 -21.72 -7.69 13.52
C PRO A 173 -21.32 -6.62 14.54
N GLY A 174 -20.99 -5.43 14.03
CA GLY A 174 -20.62 -4.27 14.85
C GLY A 174 -19.37 -3.58 14.33
N PRO A 175 -18.90 -2.51 15.00
CA PRO A 175 -17.76 -1.72 14.52
C PRO A 175 -16.47 -2.53 14.32
N LEU A 176 -16.29 -3.60 15.11
CA LEU A 176 -15.14 -4.52 15.00
C LEU A 176 -15.39 -5.74 14.11
N GLY A 177 -16.60 -5.89 13.58
CA GLY A 177 -16.95 -6.99 12.68
C GLY A 177 -16.28 -6.83 11.32
N TYR A 178 -15.84 -7.92 10.71
CA TYR A 178 -15.02 -7.86 9.50
C TYR A 178 -15.73 -7.18 8.31
N HIS A 179 -17.04 -7.37 8.17
CA HIS A 179 -17.84 -6.64 7.17
C HIS A 179 -17.76 -5.13 7.35
N ARG A 180 -17.84 -4.64 8.60
CA ARG A 180 -17.85 -3.21 8.90
C ARG A 180 -16.46 -2.61 8.74
N ARG A 181 -15.42 -3.34 9.16
CA ARG A 181 -14.02 -2.94 8.93
C ARG A 181 -13.69 -2.91 7.43
N TRP A 182 -14.18 -3.87 6.65
CA TRP A 182 -14.04 -3.89 5.19
C TRP A 182 -14.68 -2.67 4.52
N GLN A 183 -15.94 -2.37 4.86
CA GLN A 183 -16.65 -1.18 4.36
C GLN A 183 -15.94 0.12 4.76
N LEU A 184 -15.53 0.22 6.03
CA LEU A 184 -14.81 1.38 6.55
C LEU A 184 -13.51 1.61 5.79
N ALA A 185 -12.73 0.55 5.51
CA ALA A 185 -11.46 0.65 4.77
C ALA A 185 -11.63 1.22 3.36
N HIS A 186 -12.70 0.86 2.66
CA HIS A 186 -12.98 1.39 1.32
C HIS A 186 -13.43 2.86 1.34
N LEU A 187 -14.24 3.24 2.32
CA LEU A 187 -14.74 4.61 2.44
C LEU A 187 -13.64 5.56 2.95
N VAL A 188 -12.93 5.19 4.01
CA VAL A 188 -11.87 6.01 4.59
C VAL A 188 -10.64 6.09 3.68
N GLY A 189 -10.44 5.10 2.79
CA GLY A 189 -9.30 5.06 1.88
C GLY A 189 -9.10 6.34 1.06
N ALA A 190 -10.18 6.93 0.52
CA ALA A 190 -10.09 8.19 -0.21
C ALA A 190 -9.70 9.37 0.71
N VAL A 191 -10.17 9.38 1.95
CA VAL A 191 -9.79 10.38 2.96
C VAL A 191 -8.31 10.25 3.32
N LEU A 192 -7.81 9.03 3.44
CA LEU A 192 -6.38 8.76 3.69
C LEU A 192 -5.52 9.20 2.50
N VAL A 193 -5.92 8.92 1.26
CA VAL A 193 -5.24 9.46 0.06
C VAL A 193 -5.17 10.98 0.13
N ALA A 194 -6.28 11.64 0.42
CA ALA A 194 -6.36 13.10 0.42
C ALA A 194 -5.50 13.74 1.53
N ALA A 195 -5.58 13.22 2.76
CA ALA A 195 -4.85 13.76 3.91
C ALA A 195 -3.35 13.52 3.85
N PHE A 196 -2.93 12.38 3.29
CA PHE A 196 -1.53 11.96 3.25
C PHE A 196 -0.90 12.04 1.86
N ALA A 197 -1.52 12.74 0.91
CA ALA A 197 -0.93 12.96 -0.41
C ALA A 197 0.43 13.65 -0.31
N ASN A 198 1.47 13.05 -0.90
CA ASN A 198 2.86 13.52 -0.79
C ASN A 198 3.67 13.20 -2.07
N SER A 199 3.06 13.39 -3.24
CA SER A 199 3.74 13.19 -4.52
C SER A 199 3.23 14.14 -5.61
N PRO A 200 3.35 15.48 -5.44
CA PRO A 200 2.86 16.43 -6.44
C PRO A 200 3.78 16.62 -7.66
N LEU A 201 5.01 16.12 -7.58
CA LEU A 201 6.04 16.23 -8.61
C LEU A 201 6.37 14.84 -9.17
N HIS A 202 6.75 14.81 -10.45
CA HIS A 202 7.31 13.64 -11.12
C HIS A 202 8.29 14.09 -12.20
N GLY A 203 9.56 13.66 -12.11
CA GLY A 203 10.61 14.09 -13.05
C GLY A 203 10.84 15.60 -13.07
N GLY A 204 10.79 16.25 -11.90
CA GLY A 204 11.00 17.68 -11.71
C GLY A 204 9.81 18.58 -12.09
N ARG A 205 8.67 18.02 -12.49
CA ARG A 205 7.50 18.79 -12.94
C ARG A 205 6.28 18.49 -12.08
N ARG A 206 5.42 19.51 -11.88
CA ARG A 206 4.09 19.31 -11.29
C ARG A 206 3.23 18.47 -12.23
N THR A 207 2.55 17.49 -11.66
CA THR A 207 1.70 16.56 -12.43
C THR A 207 0.23 17.01 -12.47
N GLY A 208 -0.14 17.99 -11.65
CA GLY A 208 -1.53 18.38 -11.43
C GLY A 208 -2.26 17.50 -10.40
N TRP A 209 -1.56 16.52 -9.81
CA TRP A 209 -2.06 15.68 -8.73
C TRP A 209 -1.41 16.07 -7.40
N ARG A 210 -2.09 15.85 -6.27
CA ARG A 210 -1.45 15.86 -4.95
C ARG A 210 -0.79 14.52 -4.65
N SER A 211 -1.44 13.42 -5.03
CA SER A 211 -0.84 12.08 -5.05
C SER A 211 -0.72 11.59 -6.50
N THR A 212 0.43 11.87 -7.12
CA THR A 212 0.79 11.25 -8.41
C THR A 212 0.86 9.75 -8.26
N ARG A 213 1.31 9.25 -7.10
CA ARG A 213 1.33 7.82 -6.80
C ARG A 213 -0.05 7.22 -7.02
N GLN A 214 -1.10 7.76 -6.41
CA GLN A 214 -2.45 7.22 -6.59
C GLN A 214 -2.93 7.32 -8.05
N ALA A 215 -2.53 8.37 -8.78
CA ALA A 215 -2.83 8.49 -10.21
C ALA A 215 -2.13 7.41 -11.07
N LEU A 216 -0.93 6.94 -10.69
CA LEU A 216 -0.26 5.81 -11.35
C LEU A 216 -1.07 4.52 -11.19
N TRP A 217 -1.62 4.24 -9.99
CA TRP A 217 -2.42 3.04 -9.73
C TRP A 217 -3.73 3.04 -10.54
N THR A 218 -4.36 4.20 -10.69
CA THR A 218 -5.55 4.37 -11.55
C THR A 218 -5.25 3.97 -13.00
N ASN A 219 -4.04 4.24 -13.50
CA ASN A 219 -3.62 4.00 -14.89
C ASN A 219 -2.83 2.69 -15.11
N LEU A 220 -2.66 1.87 -14.07
CA LEU A 220 -1.74 0.72 -14.11
C LEU A 220 -2.25 -0.46 -14.94
N ASP A 221 -3.48 -0.91 -14.65
CA ASP A 221 -4.09 -2.10 -15.25
C ASP A 221 -5.61 -1.99 -15.09
N PRO A 222 -6.41 -2.52 -16.03
CA PRO A 222 -7.85 -2.33 -16.02
C PRO A 222 -8.60 -3.01 -14.89
N LEU A 223 -8.05 -4.04 -14.24
CA LEU A 223 -8.75 -4.88 -13.26
C LEU A 223 -8.00 -5.05 -11.95
N ARG A 224 -6.70 -5.36 -11.96
CA ARG A 224 -5.95 -5.76 -10.75
C ARG A 224 -5.81 -4.65 -9.70
N THR A 225 -6.06 -3.40 -10.08
CA THR A 225 -6.03 -2.24 -9.18
C THR A 225 -7.40 -1.85 -8.66
N LEU A 226 -8.47 -2.47 -9.15
CA LEU A 226 -9.82 -2.13 -8.76
C LEU A 226 -10.15 -2.76 -7.40
N ALA A 227 -10.81 -1.99 -6.54
CA ALA A 227 -11.45 -2.55 -5.37
C ALA A 227 -12.66 -3.41 -5.81
N PRO A 228 -12.85 -4.59 -5.23
CA PRO A 228 -14.12 -5.31 -5.35
C PRO A 228 -15.24 -4.52 -4.63
N SER A 229 -16.50 -4.92 -4.83
CA SER A 229 -17.63 -4.21 -4.22
C SER A 229 -17.54 -4.26 -2.68
N PRO A 230 -17.60 -3.10 -1.98
CA PRO A 230 -17.61 -3.09 -0.51
C PRO A 230 -18.99 -3.44 0.07
N ASP A 231 -20.05 -3.42 -0.74
CA ASP A 231 -21.43 -3.64 -0.30
C ASP A 231 -21.88 -5.11 -0.38
N GLY A 232 -21.13 -5.93 -1.13
CA GLY A 232 -21.35 -7.37 -1.20
C GLY A 232 -20.82 -8.13 0.01
N GLU A 233 -20.87 -9.46 -0.05
CA GLU A 233 -20.22 -10.32 0.95
C GLU A 233 -18.69 -10.32 0.67
N PRO A 234 -17.85 -9.78 1.58
CA PRO A 234 -16.44 -9.50 1.29
C PRO A 234 -15.64 -10.71 0.82
N ARG A 235 -15.90 -11.91 1.38
CA ARG A 235 -15.16 -13.13 0.99
C ARG A 235 -15.52 -13.56 -0.43
N ALA A 236 -16.79 -13.50 -0.80
CA ALA A 236 -17.28 -13.83 -2.13
C ALA A 236 -16.83 -12.79 -3.17
N GLU A 237 -16.96 -11.50 -2.86
CA GLU A 237 -16.53 -10.40 -3.73
C GLU A 237 -15.02 -10.47 -4.00
N TRP A 238 -14.22 -10.72 -2.96
CA TRP A 238 -12.78 -10.91 -3.11
C TRP A 238 -12.43 -12.18 -3.89
N ALA A 239 -13.10 -13.30 -3.63
CA ALA A 239 -12.85 -14.54 -4.36
C ALA A 239 -13.15 -14.39 -5.85
N ALA A 240 -14.28 -13.77 -6.20
CA ALA A 240 -14.62 -13.46 -7.60
C ALA A 240 -13.56 -12.54 -8.23
N HIS A 241 -13.19 -11.45 -7.55
CA HIS A 241 -12.18 -10.53 -8.04
C HIS A 241 -10.81 -11.20 -8.32
N VAL A 242 -10.34 -12.07 -7.42
CA VAL A 242 -9.09 -12.81 -7.63
C VAL A 242 -9.19 -13.76 -8.83
N LEU A 243 -10.27 -14.54 -8.91
CA LEU A 243 -10.45 -15.53 -9.97
C LEU A 243 -10.65 -14.89 -11.35
N ASP A 244 -11.34 -13.76 -11.41
CA ASP A 244 -11.70 -13.08 -12.66
C ASP A 244 -10.62 -12.09 -13.13
N THR A 245 -9.59 -11.84 -12.32
CA THR A 245 -8.43 -11.01 -12.72
C THR A 245 -7.46 -11.83 -13.59
N PRO A 246 -7.01 -11.28 -14.74
CA PRO A 246 -5.99 -11.91 -15.58
C PRO A 246 -4.68 -12.18 -14.83
N VAL A 247 -4.14 -13.40 -14.99
CA VAL A 247 -2.85 -13.75 -14.40
C VAL A 247 -1.74 -12.94 -15.04
N MET A 248 -0.81 -12.47 -14.21
CA MET A 248 0.32 -11.69 -14.70
C MET A 248 1.35 -12.58 -15.40
N CYS A 249 1.56 -13.78 -14.88
CA CYS A 249 2.49 -14.74 -15.43
C CYS A 249 2.21 -16.17 -14.97
N VAL A 250 2.70 -17.14 -15.74
CA VAL A 250 2.78 -18.55 -15.35
C VAL A 250 4.22 -18.83 -14.95
N ARG A 251 4.45 -19.11 -13.67
CA ARG A 251 5.80 -19.34 -13.15
C ARG A 251 6.41 -20.61 -13.75
N ALA A 252 7.70 -20.56 -14.10
CA ALA A 252 8.56 -21.68 -14.51
C ALA A 252 9.80 -21.77 -13.58
N ASP A 253 10.46 -22.93 -13.48
CA ASP A 253 11.60 -23.09 -12.56
C ASP A 253 12.74 -22.13 -12.90
N GLU A 254 12.91 -21.87 -14.19
CA GLU A 254 13.80 -20.86 -14.75
C GLU A 254 13.00 -19.80 -15.51
N GLY A 255 13.59 -18.62 -15.67
CA GLY A 255 13.03 -17.56 -16.50
C GLY A 255 13.34 -17.75 -18.00
N PRO A 256 12.70 -16.96 -18.89
CA PRO A 256 11.62 -16.03 -18.58
C PRO A 256 10.32 -16.77 -18.25
N TRP A 257 9.52 -16.19 -17.34
CA TRP A 257 8.17 -16.71 -17.08
C TRP A 257 7.22 -16.30 -18.20
N GLU A 258 6.27 -17.17 -18.53
CA GLU A 258 5.28 -16.89 -19.56
C GLU A 258 4.32 -15.80 -19.09
N VAL A 259 3.99 -14.86 -19.98
CA VAL A 259 3.13 -13.70 -19.70
C VAL A 259 1.86 -13.77 -20.57
N PRO A 260 0.88 -14.63 -20.23
CA PRO A 260 -0.29 -14.82 -21.06
C PRO A 260 -1.12 -13.52 -21.18
N GLU A 261 -1.87 -13.42 -22.26
CA GLU A 261 -2.76 -12.30 -22.52
C GLU A 261 -4.22 -12.73 -22.30
N GLY A 262 -4.93 -12.02 -21.43
CA GLY A 262 -6.35 -12.25 -21.16
C GLY A 262 -6.71 -13.52 -20.36
N LEU A 263 -5.75 -14.39 -20.04
CA LEU A 263 -6.00 -15.60 -19.24
C LEU A 263 -6.37 -15.22 -17.79
N THR A 264 -7.64 -15.37 -17.41
CA THR A 264 -8.05 -15.25 -15.99
C THR A 264 -7.64 -16.47 -15.19
N PHE A 265 -7.50 -16.34 -13.86
CA PHE A 265 -7.21 -17.50 -13.03
C PHE A 265 -8.36 -18.53 -13.08
N ARG A 266 -9.62 -18.06 -13.22
CA ARG A 266 -10.79 -18.92 -13.42
C ARG A 266 -10.68 -19.74 -14.71
N ASP A 267 -10.31 -19.10 -15.82
CA ASP A 267 -10.12 -19.78 -17.11
C ASP A 267 -8.97 -20.78 -17.04
N TRP A 268 -7.89 -20.43 -16.33
CA TRP A 268 -6.76 -21.35 -16.11
C TRP A 268 -7.21 -22.62 -15.36
N LEU A 269 -7.99 -22.47 -14.28
CA LEU A 269 -8.53 -23.61 -13.52
C LEU A 269 -9.47 -24.48 -14.37
N ARG A 270 -10.32 -23.88 -15.20
CA ARG A 270 -11.29 -24.59 -16.04
C ARG A 270 -10.66 -25.33 -17.21
N THR A 271 -9.66 -24.71 -17.84
CA THR A 271 -9.02 -25.26 -19.04
C THR A 271 -7.84 -26.17 -18.73
N GLY A 272 -7.17 -25.96 -17.60
CA GLY A 272 -5.92 -26.64 -17.27
C GLY A 272 -4.76 -26.27 -18.21
N LEU A 273 -4.86 -25.16 -18.95
CA LEU A 273 -3.84 -24.67 -19.88
C LEU A 273 -3.23 -23.35 -19.38
N PRO A 274 -1.92 -23.14 -19.56
CA PRO A 274 -0.96 -23.95 -20.33
C PRO A 274 -0.51 -25.24 -19.63
N ARG A 275 -0.79 -25.35 -18.33
CA ARG A 275 -0.66 -26.57 -17.50
C ARG A 275 -1.70 -26.51 -16.39
N PRO A 276 -2.00 -27.59 -15.65
CA PRO A 276 -2.85 -27.50 -14.47
C PRO A 276 -2.32 -26.45 -13.47
N ALA A 277 -3.20 -25.58 -12.98
CA ALA A 277 -2.90 -24.63 -11.91
C ALA A 277 -3.00 -25.33 -10.55
N ASP A 278 -2.15 -24.94 -9.60
CA ASP A 278 -2.19 -25.44 -8.22
C ASP A 278 -2.42 -24.32 -7.19
N ALA A 279 -2.44 -24.69 -5.91
CA ALA A 279 -2.63 -23.75 -4.81
C ALA A 279 -1.49 -22.73 -4.67
N GLU A 280 -0.27 -23.04 -5.16
CA GLU A 280 0.82 -22.07 -5.17
C GLU A 280 0.66 -21.03 -6.26
N ASP A 281 0.17 -21.43 -7.43
CA ASP A 281 -0.18 -20.49 -8.50
C ASP A 281 -1.24 -19.50 -8.02
N LEU A 282 -2.25 -19.97 -7.29
CA LEU A 282 -3.28 -19.10 -6.70
C LEU A 282 -2.68 -18.13 -5.68
N ARG A 283 -1.88 -18.63 -4.74
CA ARG A 283 -1.21 -17.79 -3.74
C ARG A 283 -0.28 -16.76 -4.39
N TYR A 284 0.42 -17.15 -5.45
CA TYR A 284 1.26 -16.24 -6.21
C TYR A 284 0.44 -15.19 -6.95
N HIS A 285 -0.63 -15.60 -7.65
CA HIS A 285 -1.54 -14.70 -8.36
C HIS A 285 -2.06 -13.60 -7.44
N MET A 286 -2.47 -13.94 -6.21
CA MET A 286 -2.90 -12.98 -5.18
C MET A 286 -1.88 -11.87 -4.89
N THR A 287 -0.58 -12.14 -5.02
CA THR A 287 0.48 -11.13 -4.82
C THR A 287 0.60 -10.14 -5.98
N THR A 288 -0.10 -10.38 -7.09
CA THR A 288 -0.10 -9.56 -8.31
C THR A 288 -1.37 -8.72 -8.47
N LEU A 289 -2.25 -8.77 -7.46
CA LEU A 289 -3.38 -7.84 -7.29
C LEU A 289 -2.96 -6.69 -6.39
N PHE A 290 -3.32 -5.48 -6.80
CA PHE A 290 -2.96 -4.22 -6.16
C PHE A 290 -4.18 -3.32 -5.88
N PRO A 291 -5.29 -3.86 -5.32
CA PRO A 291 -6.42 -3.03 -4.93
C PRO A 291 -6.00 -2.06 -3.81
N PRO A 292 -6.78 -1.00 -3.53
CA PRO A 292 -6.49 -0.10 -2.43
C PRO A 292 -6.51 -0.78 -1.05
N VAL A 293 -7.36 -1.79 -0.87
CA VAL A 293 -7.41 -2.63 0.33
C VAL A 293 -7.29 -4.09 -0.09
N ARG A 294 -6.28 -4.80 0.41
CA ARG A 294 -6.03 -6.21 0.06
C ARG A 294 -6.22 -7.11 1.29
N PRO A 295 -7.10 -8.12 1.24
CA PRO A 295 -7.27 -9.07 2.34
C PRO A 295 -6.27 -10.24 2.22
N ARG A 296 -5.39 -10.41 3.22
CA ARG A 296 -4.33 -11.45 3.29
C ARG A 296 -4.41 -12.30 4.57
N GLY A 297 -5.59 -12.33 5.18
CA GLY A 297 -5.83 -12.78 6.55
C GLY A 297 -6.00 -11.59 7.51
N HIS A 298 -5.45 -10.45 7.12
CA HIS A 298 -5.65 -9.11 7.69
C HIS A 298 -6.03 -8.16 6.53
N LEU A 299 -6.48 -6.96 6.83
CA LEU A 299 -6.69 -5.88 5.87
C LEU A 299 -5.40 -5.10 5.69
N GLU A 300 -4.90 -5.06 4.47
CA GLU A 300 -3.73 -4.30 4.07
C GLU A 300 -4.19 -3.05 3.31
N LEU A 301 -4.05 -1.87 3.92
CA LEU A 301 -4.40 -0.57 3.33
C LEU A 301 -3.17 -0.02 2.61
N ARG A 302 -3.26 0.16 1.28
CA ARG A 302 -2.11 0.34 0.38
C ARG A 302 -2.03 1.72 -0.29
N MET A 303 -2.89 2.65 0.10
CA MET A 303 -3.13 3.90 -0.64
C MET A 303 -2.30 5.10 -0.15
N VAL A 304 -1.61 4.98 0.99
CA VAL A 304 -0.88 6.10 1.61
C VAL A 304 0.51 6.25 0.98
N ASP A 305 0.80 7.44 0.46
CA ASP A 305 2.13 7.81 -0.02
C ASP A 305 3.17 7.70 1.11
N ALA A 306 4.42 7.41 0.80
CA ALA A 306 5.50 7.59 1.77
C ALA A 306 5.51 9.06 2.27
N GLN A 307 5.67 9.24 3.57
CA GLN A 307 5.46 10.54 4.25
C GLN A 307 6.77 11.30 4.48
N PRO A 308 6.75 12.64 4.47
CA PRO A 308 7.96 13.43 4.60
C PRO A 308 8.54 13.35 6.01
N GLY A 309 9.82 13.69 6.13
CA GLY A 309 10.52 13.72 7.40
C GLY A 309 10.94 12.34 7.88
N ARG A 310 11.72 12.34 8.96
CA ARG A 310 12.36 11.13 9.49
C ARG A 310 11.33 10.11 10.00
N ASP A 311 10.32 10.56 10.71
CA ASP A 311 9.36 9.67 11.39
C ASP A 311 7.91 10.01 11.02
N GLY A 312 7.69 10.70 9.89
CA GLY A 312 6.36 11.12 9.42
C GLY A 312 5.42 9.98 9.08
N TRP A 313 5.96 8.80 8.78
CA TRP A 313 5.20 7.56 8.54
C TRP A 313 4.39 7.11 9.77
N MET A 314 4.76 7.53 10.98
CA MET A 314 4.04 7.13 12.20
C MET A 314 2.63 7.71 12.27
N VAL A 315 2.40 8.90 11.70
CA VAL A 315 1.10 9.58 11.74
C VAL A 315 0.01 8.80 10.99
N PRO A 316 0.16 8.41 9.71
CA PRO A 316 -0.86 7.61 9.04
C PRO A 316 -1.10 6.26 9.70
N VAL A 317 -0.06 5.61 10.24
CA VAL A 317 -0.20 4.36 10.99
C VAL A 317 -1.04 4.58 12.25
N ALA A 318 -0.73 5.61 13.03
CA ALA A 318 -1.43 5.92 14.28
C ALA A 318 -2.89 6.31 14.06
N VAL A 319 -3.16 7.20 13.11
CA VAL A 319 -4.53 7.63 12.77
C VAL A 319 -5.36 6.45 12.30
N THR A 320 -4.83 5.65 11.38
CA THR A 320 -5.56 4.50 10.82
C THR A 320 -5.80 3.44 11.90
N THR A 321 -4.79 3.09 12.70
CA THR A 321 -4.95 2.09 13.78
C THR A 321 -5.98 2.54 14.80
N ALA A 322 -5.93 3.81 15.25
CA ALA A 322 -6.90 4.35 16.21
C ALA A 322 -8.33 4.33 15.69
N VAL A 323 -8.54 4.65 14.41
CA VAL A 323 -9.86 4.64 13.78
C VAL A 323 -10.46 3.23 13.70
N PHE A 324 -9.63 2.21 13.51
CA PHE A 324 -10.11 0.85 13.34
C PHE A 324 -10.26 0.10 14.66
N ASP A 325 -9.33 0.28 15.60
CA ASP A 325 -9.25 -0.57 16.79
C ASP A 325 -9.98 0.00 18.01
N ASP A 326 -10.29 1.31 18.02
CA ASP A 326 -11.20 1.90 18.99
C ASP A 326 -12.66 1.86 18.47
N PRO A 327 -13.58 1.12 19.11
CA PRO A 327 -14.95 0.97 18.60
C PRO A 327 -15.74 2.28 18.49
N GLU A 328 -15.46 3.24 19.36
CA GLU A 328 -16.13 4.55 19.36
C GLU A 328 -15.66 5.40 18.17
N ALA A 329 -14.35 5.44 17.92
CA ALA A 329 -13.79 6.10 16.74
C ALA A 329 -14.26 5.43 15.45
N ALA A 330 -14.25 4.10 15.37
CA ALA A 330 -14.71 3.37 14.19
C ALA A 330 -16.14 3.75 13.80
N GLU A 331 -17.06 3.79 14.77
CA GLU A 331 -18.46 4.14 14.52
C GLU A 331 -18.63 5.62 14.19
N ARG A 332 -17.93 6.53 14.89
CA ARG A 332 -17.95 7.97 14.61
C ARG A 332 -17.43 8.27 13.21
N VAL A 333 -16.31 7.68 12.82
CA VAL A 333 -15.72 7.85 11.49
C VAL A 333 -16.61 7.24 10.43
N TYR A 334 -17.14 6.02 10.63
CA TYR A 334 -18.06 5.41 9.68
C TYR A 334 -19.23 6.34 9.34
N ARG A 335 -19.84 6.97 10.34
CA ARG A 335 -20.94 7.93 10.11
C ARG A 335 -20.49 9.17 9.34
N ALA A 336 -19.28 9.65 9.58
CA ALA A 336 -18.72 10.82 8.90
C ALA A 336 -18.37 10.53 7.43
N VAL A 337 -17.88 9.33 7.11
CA VAL A 337 -17.44 8.96 5.75
C VAL A 337 -18.55 8.31 4.91
N LYS A 338 -19.62 7.79 5.54
CA LYS A 338 -20.73 7.14 4.83
C LYS A 338 -21.33 7.99 3.69
N PRO A 339 -21.56 9.31 3.83
CA PRO A 339 -22.10 10.13 2.75
C PRO A 339 -21.22 10.15 1.49
N LEU A 340 -19.90 9.94 1.63
CA LEU A 340 -18.98 9.89 0.49
C LEU A 340 -19.28 8.74 -0.47
N ALA A 341 -20.01 7.70 -0.04
CA ALA A 341 -20.44 6.60 -0.90
C ALA A 341 -21.28 7.08 -2.08
N GLU A 342 -22.13 8.10 -1.88
CA GLU A 342 -22.96 8.66 -2.95
C GLU A 342 -22.09 9.30 -4.05
N ARG A 343 -21.02 9.98 -3.64
CA ARG A 343 -20.05 10.60 -4.55
C ARG A 343 -19.14 9.57 -5.24
N ALA A 344 -18.78 8.50 -4.54
CA ALA A 344 -18.07 7.37 -5.16
C ALA A 344 -18.91 6.73 -6.27
N GLY A 345 -20.22 6.62 -6.08
CA GLY A 345 -21.13 6.00 -7.03
C GLY A 345 -20.84 4.51 -7.22
N ALA A 346 -21.32 3.94 -8.33
CA ALA A 346 -21.18 2.50 -8.62
C ALA A 346 -19.80 2.08 -9.15
N GLY A 347 -18.92 3.05 -9.47
CA GLY A 347 -17.60 2.76 -10.00
C GLY A 347 -16.64 2.23 -8.92
N PRO A 348 -15.80 1.23 -9.23
CA PRO A 348 -14.82 0.74 -8.27
C PRO A 348 -13.70 1.77 -8.03
N ALA A 349 -13.25 1.86 -6.78
CA ALA A 349 -12.01 2.55 -6.46
C ALA A 349 -10.81 1.87 -7.16
N PRO A 350 -9.72 2.58 -7.47
CA PRO A 350 -9.53 4.02 -7.28
C PRO A 350 -10.02 4.87 -8.47
N ARG A 351 -10.78 4.30 -9.42
CA ARG A 351 -11.19 5.00 -10.65
C ARG A 351 -12.46 5.82 -10.54
N ASN A 352 -13.14 5.73 -9.41
CA ASN A 352 -14.38 6.45 -9.19
C ASN A 352 -14.15 7.94 -8.85
N PRO A 353 -15.18 8.80 -8.96
CA PRO A 353 -15.02 10.25 -8.82
C PRO A 353 -14.46 10.68 -7.45
N LEU A 354 -14.79 9.97 -6.38
CA LEU A 354 -14.29 10.26 -5.03
C LEU A 354 -12.77 10.07 -4.94
N TRP A 355 -12.26 8.92 -5.42
CA TRP A 355 -10.84 8.60 -5.36
C TRP A 355 -10.01 9.46 -6.32
N LEU A 356 -10.56 9.80 -7.49
CA LEU A 356 -9.93 10.74 -8.41
C LEU A 356 -9.81 12.14 -7.80
N ALA A 357 -10.86 12.63 -7.14
CA ALA A 357 -10.83 13.91 -6.43
C ALA A 357 -9.83 13.88 -5.27
N ALA A 358 -9.78 12.78 -4.49
CA ALA A 358 -8.82 12.62 -3.41
C ALA A 358 -7.36 12.70 -3.91
N ALA A 359 -7.03 12.02 -5.00
CA ALA A 359 -5.70 12.04 -5.56
C ALA A 359 -5.33 13.40 -6.18
N ARG A 360 -6.30 14.07 -6.84
CA ARG A 360 -6.05 15.31 -7.57
C ARG A 360 -6.09 16.54 -6.68
N ASP A 361 -7.15 16.66 -5.90
CA ASP A 361 -7.53 17.88 -5.19
C ASP A 361 -7.15 17.80 -3.71
N GLY A 362 -6.96 16.59 -3.16
CA GLY A 362 -6.57 16.38 -1.77
C GLY A 362 -7.62 16.95 -0.81
N LEU A 363 -7.17 17.60 0.26
CA LEU A 363 -8.06 18.26 1.24
C LEU A 363 -8.54 19.66 0.80
N ALA A 364 -8.22 20.10 -0.41
CA ALA A 364 -8.91 21.26 -1.00
C ALA A 364 -10.35 20.92 -1.41
N ASP A 365 -10.68 19.62 -1.53
CA ASP A 365 -12.05 19.17 -1.71
C ASP A 365 -12.84 19.28 -0.39
N PRO A 366 -13.99 20.00 -0.36
CA PRO A 366 -14.72 20.28 0.87
C PRO A 366 -15.28 19.04 1.59
N GLU A 367 -15.72 18.02 0.85
CA GLU A 367 -16.29 16.81 1.44
C GLU A 367 -15.20 15.95 2.07
N LEU A 368 -14.08 15.77 1.36
CA LEU A 368 -12.91 15.07 1.88
C LEU A 368 -12.28 15.81 3.05
N HIS A 369 -12.25 17.14 3.02
CA HIS A 369 -11.78 17.97 4.14
C HIS A 369 -12.61 17.77 5.39
N ALA A 370 -13.94 17.87 5.27
CA ALA A 370 -14.85 17.65 6.39
C ALA A 370 -14.69 16.25 6.99
N ALA A 371 -14.60 15.23 6.13
CA ALA A 371 -14.37 13.85 6.54
C ALA A 371 -13.00 13.67 7.24
N ALA A 372 -11.93 14.26 6.70
CA ALA A 372 -10.59 14.20 7.30
C ALA A 372 -10.57 14.84 8.70
N ARG A 373 -11.22 15.98 8.89
CA ARG A 373 -11.33 16.61 10.23
C ARG A 373 -12.04 15.70 11.23
N ALA A 374 -13.10 15.00 10.80
CA ALA A 374 -13.79 14.04 11.66
C ALA A 374 -12.91 12.82 11.98
N VAL A 375 -12.18 12.30 10.99
CA VAL A 375 -11.21 11.20 11.14
C VAL A 375 -10.12 11.56 12.15
N PHE A 376 -9.44 12.69 11.98
CA PHE A 376 -8.34 13.10 12.85
C PHE A 376 -8.82 13.45 14.27
N SER A 377 -9.99 14.09 14.42
CA SER A 377 -10.59 14.33 15.73
C SER A 377 -10.89 13.02 16.47
N ALA A 378 -11.50 12.05 15.80
CA ALA A 378 -11.82 10.76 16.39
C ALA A 378 -10.53 9.98 16.76
N ALA A 379 -9.52 10.00 15.88
CA ALA A 379 -8.24 9.36 16.14
C ALA A 379 -7.54 9.97 17.36
N LEU A 380 -7.47 11.30 17.47
CA LEU A 380 -6.84 11.98 18.62
C LEU A 380 -7.49 11.64 19.96
N GLU A 381 -8.82 11.46 19.97
CA GLU A 381 -9.55 11.01 21.17
C GLU A 381 -9.33 9.53 21.48
N ALA A 382 -9.17 8.69 20.45
CA ALA A 382 -8.96 7.25 20.58
C ALA A 382 -7.52 6.86 20.96
N LEU A 383 -6.52 7.61 20.49
CA LEU A 383 -5.10 7.30 20.73
C LEU A 383 -4.76 7.03 22.20
N PRO A 384 -5.20 7.86 23.19
CA PRO A 384 -5.02 7.54 24.60
C PRO A 384 -5.68 6.23 25.04
N ARG A 385 -6.88 5.91 24.51
CA ARG A 385 -7.63 4.70 24.88
C ARG A 385 -6.96 3.43 24.37
N ILE A 386 -6.28 3.50 23.23
CA ILE A 386 -5.49 2.39 22.68
C ILE A 386 -4.04 2.37 23.16
N GLY A 387 -3.69 3.21 24.14
CA GLY A 387 -2.38 3.18 24.79
C GLY A 387 -1.24 3.89 24.03
N ALA A 388 -1.55 4.80 23.10
CA ALA A 388 -0.55 5.58 22.40
C ALA A 388 0.18 6.56 23.33
N GLY A 389 1.50 6.62 23.23
CA GLY A 389 2.36 7.54 23.99
C GLY A 389 2.11 9.02 23.67
N GLU A 390 2.58 9.91 24.54
CA GLU A 390 2.42 11.37 24.38
C GLU A 390 3.06 11.91 23.12
N GLU A 391 4.30 11.50 22.80
CA GLU A 391 5.03 11.99 21.62
C GLU A 391 4.28 11.68 20.32
N LEU A 392 3.71 10.48 20.20
CA LEU A 392 2.92 10.09 19.04
C LEU A 392 1.64 10.92 18.94
N ARG A 393 0.95 11.15 20.06
CA ARG A 393 -0.26 11.99 20.09
C ARG A 393 0.05 13.42 19.69
N GLN A 394 1.17 13.97 20.15
CA GLN A 394 1.65 15.30 19.74
C GLN A 394 2.00 15.34 18.25
N ALA A 395 2.63 14.30 17.70
CA ALA A 395 2.92 14.23 16.28
C ALA A 395 1.63 14.22 15.42
N VAL A 396 0.61 13.45 15.84
CA VAL A 396 -0.70 13.43 15.16
C VAL A 396 -1.41 14.78 15.30
N ALA A 397 -1.36 15.41 16.48
CA ALA A 397 -1.95 16.73 16.70
C ALA A 397 -1.26 17.80 15.83
N ALA A 398 0.07 17.79 15.77
CA ALA A 398 0.84 18.70 14.94
C ALA A 398 0.54 18.51 13.44
N PHE A 399 0.39 17.27 12.98
CA PHE A 399 -0.04 17.00 11.59
C PHE A 399 -1.46 17.53 11.34
N HIS A 400 -2.40 17.28 12.28
CA HIS A 400 -3.77 17.77 12.18
C HIS A 400 -3.80 19.30 12.07
N GLU A 401 -3.10 20.00 12.96
CA GLU A 401 -3.02 21.46 12.98
C GLU A 401 -2.37 22.04 11.73
N ARG A 402 -1.27 21.43 11.28
CA ARG A 402 -0.52 21.91 10.11
C ARG A 402 -1.25 21.70 8.80
N TYR A 403 -1.85 20.53 8.60
CA TYR A 403 -2.36 20.13 7.28
C TYR A 403 -3.89 20.03 7.24
N VAL A 404 -4.46 19.23 8.14
CA VAL A 404 -5.87 18.82 8.03
C VAL A 404 -6.84 19.94 8.44
N ILE A 405 -6.54 20.72 9.49
CA ILE A 405 -7.36 21.89 9.86
C ILE A 405 -7.46 22.89 8.70
N PRO A 406 -6.34 23.35 8.09
CA PRO A 406 -6.39 24.32 6.99
C PRO A 406 -6.86 23.75 5.64
N GLY A 407 -7.05 22.43 5.51
CA GLY A 407 -7.48 21.81 4.25
C GLY A 407 -6.35 21.64 3.24
N SER A 408 -5.15 21.34 3.74
CA SER A 408 -3.94 21.07 2.95
C SER A 408 -3.36 19.68 3.28
N CYS A 409 -2.35 19.27 2.55
CA CYS A 409 -1.65 17.99 2.73
C CYS A 409 -0.14 18.19 2.52
N PRO A 410 0.72 17.20 2.82
CA PRO A 410 2.16 17.30 2.60
C PRO A 410 2.56 17.72 1.18
N ALA A 411 1.78 17.33 0.16
CA ALA A 411 2.00 17.76 -1.22
C ALA A 411 1.87 19.28 -1.45
N ASP A 412 1.31 20.04 -0.51
CA ASP A 412 1.23 21.51 -0.59
C ASP A 412 2.51 22.21 -0.14
N ASP A 413 3.42 21.53 0.57
CA ASP A 413 4.70 22.09 1.02
C ASP A 413 5.71 22.29 -0.13
N PHE A 414 5.45 21.70 -1.31
CA PHE A 414 6.33 21.83 -2.46
C PHE A 414 6.17 23.22 -3.09
N GLU A 415 7.08 24.13 -2.74
CA GLU A 415 7.14 25.49 -3.29
C GLU A 415 7.19 25.49 -4.82
N VAL A 416 6.49 26.46 -5.41
CA VAL A 416 6.61 26.79 -6.83
C VAL A 416 8.00 27.40 -7.03
N VAL A 417 8.97 26.62 -7.50
CA VAL A 417 10.07 27.24 -8.24
C VAL A 417 9.48 27.64 -9.58
N ALA A 418 8.99 28.88 -9.66
CA ALA A 418 8.62 29.48 -10.93
C ALA A 418 9.90 29.50 -11.77
N SER A 419 9.90 28.71 -12.85
CA SER A 419 10.92 28.75 -13.90
C SER A 419 10.92 30.10 -14.61
#